data_AF-E1YBB7-F1
#
_entry.id   AF-E1YBB7-F1
#
_cell.length_a   1.000
_cell.length_b   1.000
_cell.length_c   1.000
_cell.angle_alpha   90.00
_cell.angle_beta   90.00
_cell.angle_gamma   90.00
#
_symmetry.space_group_name_H-M   'P 1'
#
loop_
_entity.id
_entity.type
_entity.pdbx_description
1 polymer ?
#
loop_
_entity_poly.entity_id
_entity_poly.type
_entity_poly.pdbx_seq_one_letter_code
_entity_poly.pdbx_strand_id
1 'polypeptide(L)'
;MELSKQAQLLIEANKPDEAIRILERAVNLHPSGGENYYYLARAWLMKGNLSQASEYNTLAAMHLKDNPKWTQRIALQKERIK
;
A
#
# COMPACT_ATOMS: atom_id res chain seq x y z
N MET A 1 -16.87 -3.84 3.93
CA MET A 1 -16.01 -2.71 4.37
C MET A 1 -14.65 -2.97 3.78
N GLU A 2 -14.15 -2.09 2.92
CA GLU A 2 -12.85 -2.29 2.27
C GLU A 2 -11.74 -2.16 3.32
N LEU A 3 -10.93 -3.22 3.49
CA LEU A 3 -9.80 -3.25 4.44
C LEU A 3 -8.77 -2.14 4.11
N SER A 4 -8.71 -1.69 2.86
CA SER A 4 -7.92 -0.54 2.42
C SER A 4 -8.34 0.78 3.10
N LYS A 5 -9.64 1.00 3.33
CA LYS A 5 -10.14 2.20 4.04
C LYS A 5 -9.73 2.19 5.51
N GLN A 6 -9.81 1.03 6.15
CA GLN A 6 -9.40 0.89 7.55
C GLN A 6 -7.90 1.12 7.70
N ALA A 7 -7.10 0.55 6.80
CA ALA A 7 -5.66 0.76 6.80
C ALA A 7 -5.28 2.22 6.54
N GLN A 8 -6.02 2.93 5.69
CA GLN A 8 -5.82 4.36 5.48
C GLN A 8 -6.00 5.16 6.78
N LEU A 9 -7.06 4.88 7.55
CA LEU A 9 -7.30 5.55 8.84
C LEU A 9 -6.17 5.28 9.84
N LEU A 10 -5.64 4.05 9.88
CA LEU A 10 -4.51 3.70 10.74
C LEU A 10 -3.23 4.42 10.33
N ILE A 11 -2.98 4.53 9.03
CA ILE A 11 -1.87 5.32 8.48
C ILE A 11 -2.00 6.79 8.87
N GLU A 12 -3.19 7.38 8.75
CA GLU A 12 -3.46 8.77 9.16
C GLU A 12 -3.33 8.97 10.67
N ALA A 13 -3.63 7.93 11.47
CA ALA A 13 -3.43 7.90 12.91
C ALA A 13 -1.97 7.58 13.33
N ASN A 14 -1.02 7.57 12.40
CA ASN A 14 0.39 7.24 12.63
C ASN A 14 0.61 5.84 13.25
N LYS A 15 -0.23 4.87 12.88
CA LYS A 15 -0.20 3.46 13.34
C LYS A 15 0.15 2.53 12.17
N PRO A 16 1.37 2.60 11.61
CA PRO A 16 1.72 1.82 10.44
C PRO A 16 1.74 0.30 10.70
N ASP A 17 2.11 -0.15 11.90
CA ASP A 17 2.12 -1.58 12.24
C ASP A 17 0.73 -2.21 12.24
N GLU A 18 -0.27 -1.51 12.77
CA GLU A 18 -1.66 -1.97 12.74
C GLU A 18 -2.17 -1.97 11.29
N ALA A 19 -1.84 -0.95 10.50
CA ALA A 19 -2.21 -0.88 9.09
C ALA A 19 -1.63 -2.07 8.31
N ILE A 20 -0.35 -2.40 8.53
CA ILE A 20 0.32 -3.54 7.88
C ILE A 20 -0.43 -4.84 8.18
N ARG A 21 -0.71 -5.15 9.46
CA ARG A 21 -1.41 -6.39 9.83
C ARG A 21 -2.77 -6.55 9.14
N ILE A 22 -3.53 -5.45 9.06
CA ILE A 22 -4.85 -5.47 8.40
C ILE A 22 -4.70 -5.69 6.90
N LEU A 23 -3.73 -5.03 6.28
CA LEU A 23 -3.49 -5.15 4.85
C LEU A 23 -2.89 -6.50 4.45
N GLU A 24 -2.01 -7.08 5.26
CA GLU A 24 -1.49 -8.45 5.07
C GLU A 24 -2.63 -9.46 5.07
N ARG A 25 -3.59 -9.32 6.00
CA ARG A 25 -4.81 -10.12 5.96
C ARG A 25 -5.64 -9.84 4.71
N ALA A 26 -5.74 -8.58 4.28
CA ALA A 26 -6.49 -8.21 3.09
C ALA A 26 -5.93 -8.84 1.81
N VAL A 27 -4.61 -8.81 1.61
CA VAL A 27 -3.96 -9.40 0.43
C VAL A 27 -3.99 -10.93 0.46
N ASN A 28 -4.00 -11.55 1.64
CA ASN A 28 -4.18 -13.00 1.77
C ASN A 28 -5.60 -13.45 1.42
N LEU A 29 -6.62 -12.64 1.74
CA LEU A 29 -8.02 -12.96 1.41
C LEU A 29 -8.35 -12.62 -0.05
N HIS A 30 -7.84 -11.48 -0.54
CA HIS A 30 -8.10 -10.99 -1.89
C HIS A 30 -6.81 -10.46 -2.54
N PRO A 31 -6.02 -11.36 -3.15
CA PRO A 31 -4.77 -10.97 -3.83
C PRO A 31 -4.98 -10.03 -5.03
N SER A 32 -6.21 -9.90 -5.53
CA SER A 32 -6.56 -8.99 -6.63
C SER A 32 -6.70 -7.52 -6.18
N GLY A 33 -6.70 -7.24 -4.87
CA GLY A 33 -6.86 -5.91 -4.32
C GLY A 33 -5.60 -5.05 -4.43
N GLY A 34 -5.31 -4.54 -5.62
CA GLY A 34 -4.12 -3.72 -5.89
C GLY A 34 -3.94 -2.51 -4.96
N GLU A 35 -5.03 -1.95 -4.45
CA GLU A 35 -5.01 -0.84 -3.50
C GLU A 35 -4.35 -1.24 -2.16
N ASN A 36 -4.53 -2.49 -1.72
CA ASN A 36 -3.95 -2.98 -0.47
C ASN A 36 -2.42 -2.97 -0.54
N TYR A 37 -1.84 -3.34 -1.68
CA TYR A 37 -0.40 -3.26 -1.91
C TYR A 37 0.10 -1.81 -1.88
N TYR A 38 -0.66 -0.86 -2.42
CA TYR A 38 -0.30 0.57 -2.33
C TYR A 38 -0.26 1.05 -0.87
N TYR A 39 -1.27 0.70 -0.07
CA TYR A 39 -1.30 1.08 1.33
C TYR A 39 -0.23 0.34 2.16
N LEU A 40 0.15 -0.89 1.79
CA LEU A 40 1.28 -1.60 2.41
C LEU A 40 2.57 -0.83 2.16
N ALA A 41 2.83 -0.45 0.90
CA ALA A 41 3.98 0.36 0.56
C ALA A 41 4.01 1.67 1.35
N ARG A 42 2.85 2.31 1.56
CA ARG A 42 2.73 3.56 2.32
C ARG A 42 3.03 3.34 3.81
N ALA A 43 2.53 2.26 4.40
CA ALA A 43 2.81 1.93 5.79
C ALA A 43 4.29 1.58 6.02
N TRP A 44 4.91 0.83 5.10
CA TRP A 44 6.34 0.53 5.16
C TRP A 44 7.23 1.75 4.96
N LEU A 45 6.83 2.69 4.09
CA LEU A 45 7.48 4.01 3.98
C LEU A 45 7.47 4.76 5.31
N MET A 46 6.35 4.78 6.04
CA MET A 46 6.28 5.43 7.35
C MET A 46 7.20 4.79 8.39
N LYS A 47 7.45 3.49 8.28
CA LYS A 47 8.43 2.78 9.11
C LYS A 47 9.88 3.01 8.67
N GLY A 48 10.12 3.69 7.55
CA GLY A 48 11.44 3.88 6.95
C GLY A 48 12.00 2.62 6.27
N ASN A 49 11.21 1.55 6.11
CA ASN A 49 11.65 0.36 5.40
C ASN A 49 11.41 0.52 3.90
N LEU A 50 12.38 1.16 3.22
CA LEU A 50 12.32 1.45 1.79
C LEU A 50 12.31 0.16 0.93
N SER A 51 12.96 -0.90 1.40
CA SER A 51 12.99 -2.19 0.69
C SER A 51 11.60 -2.78 0.56
N GLN A 52 10.89 -2.95 1.68
CA GLN A 52 9.50 -3.44 1.67
C GLN A 52 8.57 -2.46 0.96
N ALA A 53 8.75 -1.15 1.16
CA ALA A 53 7.95 -0.17 0.45
C ALA A 53 8.05 -0.29 -1.08
N SER A 54 9.27 -0.50 -1.61
CA SER A 54 9.52 -0.67 -3.04
C SER A 54 8.85 -1.92 -3.61
N GLU A 55 8.95 -3.03 -2.87
CA GLU A 55 8.34 -4.31 -3.25
C GLU A 55 6.83 -4.18 -3.39
N TYR A 56 6.16 -3.65 -2.36
CA TYR A 56 4.71 -3.48 -2.39
C TYR A 56 4.23 -2.40 -3.36
N ASN A 57 5.04 -1.36 -3.61
CA ASN A 57 4.72 -0.36 -4.64
C ASN A 57 4.74 -0.99 -6.04
N THR A 58 5.68 -1.89 -6.29
CA THR A 58 5.77 -2.64 -7.56
C THR A 58 4.58 -3.57 -7.75
N LEU A 59 4.18 -4.30 -6.70
CA LEU A 59 2.97 -5.12 -6.73
C LEU A 59 1.72 -4.26 -7.00
N ALA A 60 1.59 -3.11 -6.32
CA ALA A 60 0.50 -2.18 -6.59
C ALA A 60 0.46 -1.75 -8.06
N ALA A 61 1.62 -1.44 -8.65
CA ALA A 61 1.73 -1.08 -10.08
C ALA A 61 1.25 -2.20 -11.00
N MET A 62 1.64 -3.45 -10.72
CA MET A 62 1.23 -4.61 -11.52
C MET A 62 -0.28 -4.83 -11.49
N HIS A 63 -0.91 -4.70 -10.31
CA HIS A 63 -2.34 -4.94 -10.13
C HIS A 63 -3.23 -3.76 -10.56
N LEU A 64 -2.69 -2.53 -10.58
CA LEU A 64 -3.45 -1.31 -10.87
C LEU A 64 -3.03 -0.61 -12.17
N LYS A 65 -2.25 -1.28 -13.03
CA LYS A 65 -1.69 -0.71 -14.27
C LYS A 65 -2.74 -0.07 -15.19
N ASP A 66 -3.96 -0.63 -15.22
CA ASP A 66 -5.05 -0.18 -16.09
C ASP A 66 -5.94 0.89 -15.41
N ASN A 67 -5.57 1.35 -14.21
CA ASN A 67 -6.30 2.37 -13.47
C ASN A 67 -5.49 3.68 -13.36
N PRO A 68 -5.76 4.68 -14.22
CA PRO A 68 -4.96 5.91 -14.30
C PRO A 68 -4.85 6.67 -12.98
N LYS A 69 -5.91 6.63 -12.15
CA LYS A 69 -5.95 7.26 -10.83
C LYS A 69 -4.89 6.68 -9.90
N TRP A 70 -4.68 5.36 -9.99
CA TRP A 70 -3.72 4.65 -9.18
C TRP A 70 -2.31 4.73 -9.75
N THR A 71 -2.15 4.67 -11.07
CA THR A 71 -0.85 4.81 -11.74
C THR A 71 -0.11 6.08 -11.31
N GLN A 72 -0.79 7.22 -11.27
CA GLN A 72 -0.19 8.48 -10.81
C GLN A 72 0.23 8.42 -9.33
N ARG A 73 -0.62 7.87 -8.46
CA ARG A 73 -0.33 7.78 -7.01
C ARG A 73 0.83 6.83 -6.71
N ILE A 74 0.90 5.72 -7.42
CA ILE A 74 1.97 4.72 -7.30
C ILE A 74 3.29 5.32 -7.76
N ALA A 75 3.30 6.07 -8.87
CA ALA A 75 4.49 6.77 -9.35
C ALA A 75 5.01 7.79 -8.31
N LEU A 76 4.13 8.64 -7.77
CA LEU A 76 4.49 9.60 -6.71
C LEU A 76 5.01 8.90 -5.46
N GLN A 77 4.41 7.79 -5.06
CA GLN A 77 4.89 7.00 -3.93
C GLN A 77 6.27 6.42 -4.21
N LYS A 78 6.53 5.95 -5.43
CA LYS A 78 7.83 5.43 -5.86
C LYS A 78 8.94 6.47 -5.78
N GLU A 79 8.65 7.72 -6.09
CA GLU A 79 9.61 8.82 -5.93
C GLU A 79 10.02 9.05 -4.47
N ARG A 80 9.11 8.81 -3.52
CA ARG A 80 9.38 8.91 -2.08
C ARG A 80 10.14 7.72 -1.50
N ILE A 81 10.24 6.62 -2.25
CA ILE A 81 10.97 5.41 -1.85
C ILE A 81 12.47 5.51 -2.18
N LYS A 82 12.88 6.50 -2.99
CA LYS A 82 14.27 6.74 -3.41
C LYS A 82 15.17 7.22 -2.29
#